data_AF-A0A2E0XAC3-F1
#
_entry.id   AF-A0A2E0XAC3-F1
#
_cell.length_a   1.000
_cell.length_b   1.000
_cell.length_c   1.000
_cell.angle_alpha   90.00
_cell.angle_beta   90.00
_cell.angle_gamma   90.00
#
_symmetry.space_group_name_H-M   'P 1'
#
loop_
_entity.id
_entity.type
_entity.pdbx_description
1 polymer ?
#
loop_
_entity_poly.entity_id
_entity_poly.type
_entity_poly.pdbx_seq_one_letter_code
_entity_poly.pdbx_strand_id
1 'polypeptide(L)'
;MCDSPGHSDSGGGRIMVPEGVPKHGRKARGIGSGRRRKSYDEAFKRDAVRLVAEEKQSFGAAAAAVGVSEQCLRIWHAKFAPAVPPCGENSSLQELRDEVARLRKQLKRAEMEREIQKEATAYFAKESL
;
A
#
# COMPACT_ATOMS: atom_id res chain seq x y z
N MET A 1 -17.80 -5.95 11.67
CA MET A 1 -18.43 -5.12 10.63
C MET A 1 -17.76 -3.77 10.63
N CYS A 2 -16.86 -3.59 9.68
CA CYS A 2 -16.18 -2.34 9.35
C CYS A 2 -16.95 -1.78 8.15
N ASP A 3 -17.26 -0.48 8.13
CA ASP A 3 -18.11 0.15 7.11
C ASP A 3 -18.05 -0.46 5.69
N SER A 4 -19.19 -0.96 5.22
CA SER A 4 -19.42 -1.38 3.83
C SER A 4 -20.05 -0.20 3.06
N PRO A 5 -19.48 0.25 1.93
CA PRO A 5 -20.19 1.12 0.99
C PRO A 5 -21.16 0.31 0.15
N GLY A 6 -22.34 0.87 -0.11
CA GLY A 6 -23.31 0.29 -1.05
C GLY A 6 -22.75 0.27 -2.47
N HIS A 7 -22.91 -0.88 -3.14
CA HIS A 7 -22.82 -0.99 -4.59
C HIS A 7 -24.10 -1.68 -5.07
N SER A 8 -24.81 -1.00 -5.96
CA SER A 8 -26.06 -1.39 -6.59
C SER A 8 -25.83 -2.55 -7.57
N ASP A 9 -26.64 -3.59 -7.41
CA ASP A 9 -26.67 -4.82 -8.22
C ASP A 9 -27.51 -4.60 -9.49
N SER A 10 -26.92 -4.80 -10.66
CA SER A 10 -27.63 -4.98 -11.94
C SER A 10 -27.49 -6.45 -12.33
N GLY A 11 -28.63 -7.14 -12.34
CA GLY A 11 -28.70 -8.59 -12.45
C GLY A 11 -28.35 -9.19 -13.81
N GLY A 12 -28.31 -10.52 -13.82
CA GLY A 12 -28.28 -11.32 -15.04
C GLY A 12 -27.77 -12.74 -14.84
N GLY A 13 -28.64 -13.73 -15.11
CA GLY A 13 -28.23 -15.00 -15.73
C GLY A 13 -27.84 -16.16 -14.82
N ARG A 14 -28.78 -17.09 -14.64
CA ARG A 14 -28.58 -18.43 -14.07
C ARG A 14 -27.92 -19.35 -15.11
N ILE A 15 -26.84 -20.03 -14.76
CA ILE A 15 -26.35 -21.23 -15.47
C ILE A 15 -26.09 -22.34 -14.44
N MET A 16 -26.66 -23.52 -14.69
CA MET A 16 -26.48 -24.75 -13.90
C MET A 16 -25.37 -25.60 -14.52
N VAL A 17 -24.48 -26.18 -13.69
CA VAL A 17 -23.77 -27.47 -13.96
C VAL A 17 -23.49 -28.18 -12.61
N PRO A 18 -23.58 -29.54 -12.51
CA PRO A 18 -23.66 -30.26 -11.24
C PRO A 18 -22.36 -30.97 -10.75
N GLU A 19 -22.42 -31.36 -9.46
CA GLU A 19 -21.81 -32.51 -8.74
C GLU A 19 -20.27 -32.61 -8.53
N GLY A 20 -19.86 -32.58 -7.25
CA GLY A 20 -18.90 -33.55 -6.69
C GLY A 20 -17.60 -33.01 -6.05
N VAL A 21 -17.57 -32.88 -4.71
CA VAL A 21 -16.58 -33.46 -3.74
C VAL A 21 -16.62 -32.68 -2.39
N PRO A 22 -16.50 -33.34 -1.22
CA PRO A 22 -17.13 -32.86 0.01
C PRO A 22 -16.19 -32.55 1.20
N LYS A 23 -16.86 -32.03 2.25
CA LYS A 23 -16.53 -31.99 3.69
C LYS A 23 -15.59 -30.86 4.13
N HIS A 24 -16.13 -29.86 4.84
CA HIS A 24 -15.81 -29.55 6.24
C HIS A 24 -17.00 -28.79 6.83
N GLY A 25 -17.70 -29.41 7.78
CA GLY A 25 -18.97 -28.90 8.32
C GLY A 25 -18.79 -27.60 9.10
N ARG A 26 -19.30 -26.48 8.55
CA ARG A 26 -19.53 -25.28 9.35
C ARG A 26 -20.93 -25.37 9.95
N LYS A 27 -20.98 -25.60 11.26
CA LYS A 27 -22.19 -25.53 12.08
C LYS A 27 -22.96 -24.24 11.78
N ALA A 28 -24.27 -24.37 11.58
CA ALA A 28 -25.20 -23.25 11.59
C ALA A 28 -25.04 -22.45 12.90
N ARG A 29 -24.92 -21.13 12.78
CA ARG A 29 -25.13 -20.21 13.90
C ARG A 29 -26.03 -19.07 13.46
N GLY A 30 -27.29 -19.19 13.90
CA GLY A 30 -28.08 -18.13 14.51
C GLY A 30 -28.32 -16.87 13.70
N ILE A 31 -29.60 -16.64 13.40
CA ILE A 31 -30.16 -15.32 13.07
C ILE A 31 -29.85 -14.39 14.26
N GLY A 32 -28.82 -13.56 14.12
CA GLY A 32 -28.36 -12.63 15.15
C GLY A 32 -28.94 -11.24 14.91
N SER A 33 -29.81 -10.82 15.83
CA SER A 33 -30.32 -9.46 16.04
C SER A 33 -29.36 -8.36 15.59
N GLY A 34 -29.87 -7.38 14.84
CA GLY A 34 -29.12 -6.29 14.23
C GLY A 34 -28.17 -5.59 15.22
N ARG A 35 -26.90 -5.98 15.19
CA ARG A 35 -25.83 -5.27 15.88
C ARG A 35 -25.65 -3.92 15.19
N ARG A 36 -25.99 -2.84 15.89
CA ARG A 36 -25.66 -1.46 15.48
C ARG A 36 -24.19 -1.44 15.07
N ARG A 37 -23.92 -1.16 13.79
CA ARG A 37 -22.55 -1.08 13.28
C ARG A 37 -21.87 0.10 13.96
N LYS A 38 -20.71 -0.14 14.56
CA LYS A 38 -19.85 0.94 15.05
C LYS A 38 -19.34 1.70 13.83
N SER A 39 -19.71 2.98 13.73
CA SER A 39 -19.15 3.90 12.75
C SER A 39 -17.87 4.50 13.32
N TYR A 40 -16.89 4.72 12.46
CA TYR A 40 -15.68 5.46 12.81
C TYR A 40 -15.53 6.65 11.87
N ASP A 41 -15.10 7.77 12.42
CA ASP A 41 -14.85 8.99 11.66
C ASP A 41 -13.70 8.80 10.67
N GLU A 42 -13.74 9.54 9.56
CA GLU A 42 -12.72 9.43 8.52
C GLU A 42 -11.32 9.78 9.04
N ALA A 43 -11.21 10.83 9.86
CA ALA A 43 -9.95 11.23 10.49
C ALA A 43 -9.34 10.07 11.29
N PHE A 44 -10.14 9.41 12.12
CA PHE A 44 -9.71 8.23 12.87
C PHE A 44 -9.24 7.09 11.95
N LYS A 45 -9.97 6.83 10.86
CA LYS A 45 -9.58 5.80 9.87
C LYS A 45 -8.24 6.12 9.23
N ARG A 46 -7.99 7.40 8.89
CA ARG A 46 -6.72 7.85 8.30
C ARG A 46 -5.56 7.77 9.29
N ASP A 47 -5.77 8.20 10.52
CA ASP A 47 -4.76 8.09 11.58
C ASP A 47 -4.38 6.63 11.85
N ALA A 48 -5.36 5.72 11.89
CA ALA A 48 -5.09 4.30 12.03
C ALA A 48 -4.29 3.72 10.85
N VAL A 49 -4.56 4.17 9.61
CA VAL A 49 -3.81 3.76 8.41
C VAL A 49 -2.39 4.31 8.42
N ARG A 50 -2.16 5.50 8.97
CA ARG A 50 -0.83 6.11 9.11
C ARG A 50 0.14 5.23 9.90
N LEU A 51 -0.34 4.56 10.96
CA LEU A 51 0.47 3.63 11.76
C LEU A 51 1.08 2.50 10.90
N VAL A 52 0.37 2.07 9.86
CA VAL A 52 0.85 1.02 8.95
C VAL A 52 1.69 1.62 7.83
N ALA A 53 1.22 2.69 7.19
CA ALA A 53 1.84 3.25 5.98
C ALA A 53 3.13 4.03 6.27
N GLU A 54 3.16 4.81 7.36
CA GLU A 54 4.28 5.70 7.69
C GLU A 54 5.14 5.12 8.80
N GLU A 55 4.52 4.62 9.88
CA GLU A 55 5.24 4.06 11.03
C GLU A 55 5.63 2.58 10.86
N LYS A 56 5.26 1.96 9.73
CA LYS A 56 5.61 0.59 9.35
C LYS A 56 5.23 -0.48 10.39
N GLN A 57 4.21 -0.21 11.20
CA GLN A 57 3.69 -1.21 12.13
C GLN A 57 2.98 -2.34 11.36
N SER A 58 3.04 -3.56 11.90
CA SER A 58 2.20 -4.65 11.37
C SER A 58 0.71 -4.32 11.56
N PHE A 59 -0.13 -4.82 10.66
CA PHE A 59 -1.58 -4.62 10.76
C PHE A 59 -2.15 -5.07 12.12
N GLY A 60 -1.63 -6.16 12.70
CA GLY A 60 -2.06 -6.64 14.02
C GLY A 60 -1.68 -5.68 15.15
N ALA A 61 -0.45 -5.16 15.14
CA ALA A 61 0.02 -4.22 16.15
C ALA A 61 -0.75 -2.88 16.08
N ALA A 62 -0.90 -2.33 14.88
CA ALA A 62 -1.64 -1.08 14.66
C ALA A 62 -3.13 -1.23 15.03
N ALA A 63 -3.75 -2.37 14.70
CA ALA A 63 -5.13 -2.64 15.05
C ALA A 63 -5.34 -2.75 16.56
N ALA A 64 -4.40 -3.39 17.27
CA ALA A 64 -4.41 -3.45 18.73
C ALA A 64 -4.23 -2.06 19.37
N ALA A 65 -3.34 -1.23 18.83
CA ALA A 65 -3.07 0.12 19.33
C ALA A 65 -4.32 1.03 19.29
N VAL A 66 -5.12 0.93 18.22
CA VAL A 66 -6.34 1.75 18.04
C VAL A 66 -7.63 1.04 18.42
N GLY A 67 -7.55 -0.20 18.91
CA GLY A 67 -8.71 -0.96 19.41
C GLY A 67 -9.69 -1.41 18.32
N VAL A 68 -9.22 -1.70 17.11
CA VAL A 68 -10.06 -2.18 15.99
C VAL A 68 -9.67 -3.60 15.55
N SER A 69 -10.51 -4.26 14.77
CA SER A 69 -10.11 -5.55 14.17
C SER A 69 -9.16 -5.33 13.00
N GLU A 70 -8.16 -6.19 12.86
CA GLU A 70 -7.20 -6.16 11.75
C GLU A 70 -7.87 -6.10 10.37
N GLN A 71 -8.99 -6.82 10.19
CA GLN A 71 -9.77 -6.80 8.96
C GLN A 71 -10.29 -5.38 8.61
N CYS A 72 -10.72 -4.60 9.61
CA CYS A 72 -11.16 -3.21 9.39
C CYS A 72 -10.00 -2.35 8.92
N LEU A 73 -8.85 -2.51 9.57
CA LEU A 73 -7.66 -1.74 9.27
C LEU A 73 -7.15 -2.04 7.84
N ARG A 74 -7.19 -3.30 7.40
CA ARG A 74 -6.86 -3.66 6.01
C ARG A 74 -7.81 -3.03 4.99
N ILE A 75 -9.11 -3.00 5.28
CA ILE A 75 -10.11 -2.34 4.42
C ILE A 75 -9.87 -0.83 4.34
N TRP A 76 -9.53 -0.19 5.47
CA TRP A 76 -9.23 1.24 5.50
C TRP A 76 -7.90 1.55 4.80
N HIS A 77 -6.87 0.73 5.01
CA HIS A 77 -5.59 0.87 4.34
C HIS A 77 -5.74 0.83 2.81
N ALA A 78 -6.54 -0.10 2.27
CA ALA A 78 -6.81 -0.15 0.84
C ALA A 78 -7.49 1.11 0.28
N LYS A 79 -8.19 1.89 1.13
CA LYS A 79 -8.93 3.09 0.72
C LYS A 79 -8.17 4.40 0.97
N PHE A 80 -7.40 4.46 2.06
CA PHE A 80 -6.81 5.69 2.56
C PHE A 80 -5.28 5.68 2.56
N ALA A 81 -4.63 4.54 2.28
CA ALA A 81 -3.18 4.52 2.17
C ALA A 81 -2.75 5.41 1.00
N PRO A 82 -1.69 6.22 1.17
CA PRO A 82 -1.13 6.98 0.08
C PRO A 82 -0.75 6.01 -1.05
N ALA A 83 -1.02 6.42 -2.30
CA ALA A 83 -0.57 5.68 -3.46
C ALA A 83 0.96 5.62 -3.38
N VAL A 84 1.50 4.45 -3.04
CA VAL A 84 2.92 4.20 -3.19
C VAL A 84 3.18 4.30 -4.69
N PRO A 85 4.09 5.18 -5.16
CA PRO A 85 4.47 5.18 -6.56
C PRO A 85 4.86 3.74 -6.94
N PRO A 86 4.50 3.25 -8.15
CA PRO A 86 4.81 1.89 -8.57
C PRO A 86 6.33 1.73 -8.70
N CYS A 87 7.00 1.55 -7.57
CA CYS A 87 8.36 1.10 -7.46
C CYS A 87 8.31 -0.05 -6.46
N GLY A 88 7.89 -1.19 -6.98
CA GLY A 88 7.72 -2.44 -6.27
C GLY A 88 7.55 -3.56 -7.28
N GLU A 89 7.50 -4.80 -6.81
CA GLU A 89 7.53 -6.04 -7.61
C GLU A 89 6.42 -6.15 -8.70
N ASN A 90 5.46 -5.22 -8.72
CA ASN A 90 4.38 -5.12 -9.70
C ASN A 90 4.53 -3.97 -10.71
N SER A 91 5.65 -3.26 -10.75
CA SER A 91 5.91 -2.21 -11.75
C SER A 91 6.00 -2.81 -13.15
N SER A 92 5.47 -2.12 -14.16
CA SER A 92 5.61 -2.55 -15.55
C SER A 92 7.09 -2.54 -15.95
N LEU A 93 7.47 -3.47 -16.82
CA LEU A 93 8.82 -3.53 -17.40
C LEU A 93 9.20 -2.23 -18.13
N GLN A 94 8.22 -1.50 -18.65
CA GLN A 94 8.44 -0.19 -19.26
C GLN A 94 8.77 0.88 -18.21
N GLU A 95 8.01 0.95 -17.12
CA GLU A 95 8.25 1.88 -16.01
C GLU A 95 9.63 1.67 -15.39
N LEU A 96 10.03 0.41 -15.24
CA LEU A 96 11.35 0.06 -14.71
C LEU A 96 12.48 0.50 -15.66
N ARG A 97 12.30 0.38 -16.98
CA ARG A 97 13.28 0.85 -17.98
C ARG A 97 13.43 2.36 -17.95
N ASP A 98 12.32 3.07 -17.89
CA ASP A 98 12.32 4.53 -17.84
C ASP A 98 13.00 5.04 -16.57
N GLU A 99 12.75 4.37 -15.44
CA GLU A 99 13.42 4.68 -14.17
C GLU A 99 14.93 4.39 -14.23
N VAL A 100 15.34 3.24 -14.80
CA VAL A 100 16.77 2.92 -15.01
C VAL A 100 17.45 3.98 -15.89
N ALA A 101 16.79 4.44 -16.96
CA ALA A 101 17.33 5.48 -17.83
C ALA A 101 17.47 6.82 -17.08
N ARG A 102 16.45 7.20 -16.30
CA ARG A 102 16.45 8.41 -15.46
C ARG A 102 17.57 8.36 -14.41
N LEU A 103 17.75 7.23 -13.74
CA LEU A 103 18.77 7.04 -12.72
C LEU A 103 20.17 7.07 -13.33
N ARG A 104 20.41 6.40 -14.46
CA ARG A 104 21.70 6.48 -15.17
C ARG A 104 22.07 7.90 -15.58
N LYS A 105 21.10 8.69 -16.04
CA LYS A 105 21.32 10.10 -16.39
C LYS A 105 21.73 10.94 -15.17
N GLN A 106 21.06 10.74 -14.03
CA GLN A 106 21.41 11.43 -12.79
C GLN A 106 22.78 11.02 -12.27
N LEU A 107 23.10 9.74 -12.29
CA LEU A 107 24.39 9.21 -11.88
C LEU A 107 25.53 9.81 -12.71
N LYS A 108 25.39 9.82 -14.04
CA LYS A 108 26.38 10.44 -14.94
C LYS A 108 26.59 11.93 -14.65
N ARG A 109 25.51 12.67 -14.35
CA ARG A 109 25.60 14.08 -13.99
C ARG A 109 26.38 14.28 -12.68
N ALA A 110 26.06 13.50 -11.66
CA ALA A 110 26.72 13.57 -10.36
C ALA A 110 28.21 13.21 -10.45
N GLU A 111 28.56 12.18 -11.23
CA GLU A 111 29.96 11.80 -11.46
C GLU A 111 30.75 12.92 -12.15
N MET A 112 30.17 13.55 -13.16
CA MET A 112 30.80 14.68 -13.86
C MET A 112 31.00 15.89 -12.95
N GLU A 113 29.98 16.24 -12.15
CA GLU A 113 30.08 17.33 -11.20
C GLU A 113 31.19 17.09 -10.16
N ARG A 114 31.27 15.85 -9.65
CA ARG A 114 32.35 15.45 -8.74
C ARG A 114 33.72 15.56 -9.41
N GLU A 115 33.83 15.19 -10.68
CA GLU A 115 35.10 15.27 -11.41
C GLU A 115 35.54 16.72 -11.61
N ILE A 116 34.62 17.61 -12.01
CA ILE A 116 34.91 19.04 -12.13
C ILE A 116 35.37 19.63 -10.79
N GLN A 117 34.71 19.27 -9.69
CA GLN A 117 35.10 19.72 -8.36
C GLN A 117 36.50 19.22 -7.95
N LYS A 118 36.83 17.97 -8.29
CA LYS A 118 38.16 17.41 -8.04
C LYS A 118 39.23 18.15 -8.84
N GLU A 119 39.01 18.36 -10.13
CA GLU A 119 39.94 19.09 -11.00
C GLU A 119 40.14 20.53 -10.51
N ALA A 120 39.07 21.23 -10.13
CA ALA A 120 39.16 22.57 -9.55
C ALA A 120 39.97 22.57 -8.25
N THR A 121 39.70 21.65 -7.33
CA THR A 121 40.45 21.53 -6.06
C THR A 121 41.92 21.24 -6.31
N ALA A 122 42.23 20.35 -7.25
CA ALA A 122 43.60 20.00 -7.63
C ALA A 122 44.33 21.20 -8.28
N TYR A 123 43.63 22.00 -9.07
CA TYR A 123 44.17 23.23 -9.64
C TYR A 123 44.53 24.25 -8.55
N PHE A 124 43.59 24.56 -7.65
CA PHE A 124 43.83 25.52 -6.56
C PHE A 124 44.92 25.08 -5.58
N ALA A 125 45.01 23.78 -5.29
CA ALA A 125 46.07 23.25 -4.44
C ALA A 125 47.47 23.41 -5.05
N LYS A 126 47.60 23.40 -6.39
CA LYS A 126 48.87 23.62 -7.10
C LYS A 126 49.29 25.09 -7.13
N GLU A 127 48.35 26.03 -7.23
CA GLU A 127 48.65 27.48 -7.23
C GLU A 127 49.03 28.04 -5.86
N SER A 128 48.79 27.28 -4.78
CA SER A 128 49.09 27.69 -3.41
C SER A 128 50.45 27.19 -2.89
N LEU A 129 51.25 26.54 -3.75
CA LEU A 129 52.61 26.02 -3.49
C LEU A 129 53.66 26.86 -4.23
#